data_AF-A0A519ZM35-F1
#
_entry.id   AF-A0A519ZM35-F1
#
_cell.length_a   1.000
_cell.length_b   1.000
_cell.length_c   1.000
_cell.angle_alpha   90.00
_cell.angle_beta   90.00
_cell.angle_gamma   90.00
#
_symmetry.space_group_name_H-M   'P 1'
#
loop_
_entity.id
_entity.type
_entity.pdbx_description
1 polymer ?
#
loop_
_entity_poly.entity_id
_entity_poly.type
_entity_poly.pdbx_seq_one_letter_code
_entity_poly.pdbx_strand_id
1 'polypeptide(L)' 'GRVQWLRVREGLVDTDTWRVRLQDYFPVARFGASFYVRTRDRFAIEGDAAAARSTPIDEI' A
#
# COMPACT_ATOMS: atom_id res chain seq x y z
N GLY A 1 -16.94 -14.00 3.11
CA GLY A 1 -15.93 -14.84 3.79
C GLY A 1 -15.46 -14.15 5.05
N ARG A 2 -14.98 -14.88 6.06
CA ARG A 2 -14.38 -14.32 7.29
C ARG A 2 -12.88 -14.51 7.23
N VAL A 3 -12.11 -13.42 7.31
CA VAL A 3 -10.66 -13.50 7.49
C VAL A 3 -10.42 -14.02 8.90
N GLN A 4 -9.75 -15.16 9.00
CA GLN A 4 -9.33 -15.69 10.29
C GLN A 4 -7.94 -15.12 10.59
N TRP A 5 -6.99 -15.36 9.70
CA TRP A 5 -5.57 -15.10 9.94
C TRP A 5 -4.97 -14.42 8.70
N LEU A 6 -3.90 -13.63 8.90
CA LEU A 6 -3.15 -12.96 7.84
C LEU A 6 -1.67 -13.27 8.01
N ARG A 7 -0.97 -13.49 6.89
CA ARG A 7 0.49 -13.63 6.86
C ARG A 7 1.05 -12.56 5.93
N VAL A 8 2.08 -11.87 6.40
CA VAL A 8 2.77 -10.82 5.64
C VAL A 8 4.26 -11.12 5.60
N ARG A 9 4.95 -10.52 4.62
CA ARG A 9 6.42 -10.47 4.62
C ARG A 9 6.86 -9.63 5.81
N GLU A 10 7.97 -10.01 6.44
CA GLU A 10 8.61 -9.18 7.45
C GLU A 10 8.87 -7.76 6.91
N GLY A 11 8.66 -6.76 7.78
CA GLY A 11 8.79 -5.34 7.46
C GLY A 11 7.66 -4.72 6.63
N LEU A 12 6.75 -5.51 6.04
CA LEU A 12 5.64 -4.96 5.24
C LEU A 12 4.55 -4.30 6.10
N VAL A 13 4.40 -4.74 7.34
CA VAL A 13 3.48 -4.16 8.32
C VAL A 13 4.30 -3.57 9.45
N ASP A 14 3.99 -2.33 9.79
CA ASP A 14 4.36 -1.73 11.06
C ASP A 14 3.49 -2.36 12.16
N THR A 15 4.10 -3.09 13.10
CA THR A 15 3.38 -3.78 14.17
C THR A 15 3.07 -2.90 15.37
N ASP A 16 3.65 -1.70 15.45
CA ASP A 16 3.35 -0.74 16.51
C ASP A 16 2.04 -0.01 16.19
N THR A 17 1.87 0.41 14.94
CA THR A 17 0.63 1.08 14.47
C THR A 17 -0.31 0.21 13.65
N TRP A 18 0.06 -1.06 13.39
CA TRP A 18 -0.71 -2.03 12.59
C TRP A 18 -1.05 -1.54 11.19
N ARG A 19 -0.13 -0.79 10.57
CA ARG A 19 -0.29 -0.23 9.22
C ARG A 19 0.57 -0.95 8.20
N VAL A 20 0.06 -1.11 7.00
CA VAL A 20 0.86 -1.60 5.86
C VAL A 20 1.75 -0.47 5.40
N ARG A 21 3.06 -0.73 5.30
CA ARG A 21 4.01 0.19 4.67
C ARG A 21 3.73 0.20 3.17
N LEU A 22 2.97 1.19 2.71
CA LEU A 22 2.52 1.22 1.33
C LEU A 22 3.72 1.28 0.37
N GLN A 23 4.80 1.94 0.76
CA GLN A 23 6.02 2.09 -0.05
C GLN A 23 6.63 0.75 -0.47
N ASP A 24 6.41 -0.30 0.32
CA ASP A 24 6.95 -1.65 0.10
C ASP A 24 5.90 -2.66 -0.38
N TYR A 25 4.65 -2.21 -0.54
CA TYR A 25 3.52 -3.03 -0.96
C TYR A 25 3.20 -2.79 -2.44
N PHE A 26 3.60 -3.73 -3.32
CA PHE A 26 3.44 -3.59 -4.78
C PHE A 26 2.44 -4.61 -5.37
N PRO A 27 1.14 -4.50 -5.07
CA PRO A 27 0.16 -5.39 -5.67
C PRO A 27 0.07 -5.17 -7.19
N VAL A 28 -0.36 -6.21 -7.90
CA VAL A 28 -0.68 -6.17 -9.33
C VAL A 28 -2.21 -6.17 -9.45
N ALA A 29 -2.77 -5.15 -10.07
CA ALA A 29 -4.21 -5.05 -10.27
C ALA A 29 -4.64 -5.62 -11.62
N ARG A 30 -5.83 -6.21 -11.65
CA ARG A 30 -6.47 -6.75 -12.84
C ARG A 30 -7.23 -5.63 -13.54
N PHE A 31 -6.98 -5.40 -14.83
CA PHE A 31 -7.64 -4.33 -15.59
C PHE A 31 -8.74 -4.86 -16.52
N GLY A 32 -8.44 -5.86 -17.37
CA GLY A 32 -9.38 -6.46 -18.31
C GLY A 32 -8.68 -7.34 -19.36
N ALA A 33 -9.37 -8.26 -20.04
CA ALA A 33 -8.78 -9.21 -21.01
C ALA A 33 -7.51 -9.92 -20.47
N SER A 34 -6.34 -9.74 -21.07
CA SER A 34 -5.07 -10.27 -20.52
C SER A 34 -4.18 -9.20 -19.89
N PHE A 35 -4.73 -8.01 -19.62
CA PHE A 35 -4.00 -6.87 -19.10
C PHE A 35 -4.01 -6.79 -17.57
N TYR A 36 -2.85 -6.40 -17.04
CA TYR A 36 -2.57 -6.17 -15.63
C TYR A 36 -1.80 -4.87 -15.48
N VAL A 37 -2.02 -4.18 -14.37
CA VAL A 37 -1.35 -2.91 -14.06
C VAL A 37 -0.48 -3.03 -12.81
N ARG A 38 0.66 -2.36 -12.84
CA ARG A 38 1.59 -2.28 -11.71
C ARG A 38 1.28 -1.01 -10.91
N THR A 39 1.38 -1.07 -9.59
CA THR A 39 1.08 0.04 -8.69
C THR A 39 2.31 0.92 -8.40
N ARG A 40 3.25 1.06 -9.33
CA ARG A 40 4.49 1.83 -9.11
C ARG A 40 4.34 3.32 -9.40
N ASP A 41 3.42 3.67 -10.30
CA ASP A 41 3.09 5.06 -10.57
C ASP A 41 2.00 5.49 -9.58
N ARG A 42 2.39 6.30 -8.58
CA ARG A 42 1.55 6.69 -7.46
C ARG A 42 1.53 8.19 -7.33
N PHE A 43 0.34 8.73 -7.09
CA PHE A 43 0.13 10.13 -6.84
C PHE A 43 -1.01 10.29 -5.83
N ALA A 44 -0.99 11.38 -5.10
CA ALA A 44 -2.12 11.84 -4.31
C ALA A 44 -2.83 12.95 -5.10
N ILE A 45 -4.16 12.94 -5.11
CA ILE A 45 -4.95 14.07 -5.60
C ILE A 45 -4.90 15.15 -4.51
N GLU A 46 -4.65 16.40 -4.89
CA GLU A 46 -4.27 17.51 -3.99
C GLU A 46 -4.89 17.48 -2.58
N GLY A 47 -3.97 17.22 -1.64
CA GLY A 47 -4.05 17.26 -0.20
C GLY A 47 -2.61 17.04 0.29
N ASP A 48 -1.89 18.15 0.43
CA ASP A 48 -0.46 18.30 0.78
C ASP A 48 0.55 17.44 -0.02
N ALA A 49 1.25 18.05 -0.98
CA ALA A 49 2.20 17.40 -1.89
C ALA A 49 3.42 16.76 -1.19
N ALA A 50 3.72 17.14 0.06
CA ALA A 50 4.71 16.47 0.89
C ALA A 50 4.23 15.09 1.36
N ALA A 51 2.92 14.93 1.58
CA ALA A 51 2.31 13.68 2.05
C ALA A 51 2.20 12.60 0.97
N ALA A 52 2.39 12.95 -0.31
CA ALA A 52 2.21 12.03 -1.44
C ALA A 52 3.29 10.92 -1.55
N ARG A 53 4.45 11.11 -0.90
CA ARG A 53 5.53 10.10 -0.84
C ARG A 53 5.76 9.51 0.56
N SER A 54 5.19 10.13 1.58
CA SER A 54 5.20 9.69 2.98
C SER A 54 4.00 10.35 3.64
N THR A 55 2.92 9.60 3.85
CA THR A 55 1.76 10.11 4.58
C THR A 55 2.05 10.08 6.08
N PRO A 56 1.37 10.86 6.94
CA PRO A 56 1.48 10.70 8.40
C PRO A 56 1.11 9.28 8.89
N ILE A 57 0.44 8.49 8.05
CA ILE A 57 0.16 7.06 8.26
C ILE A 57 1.45 6.22 8.14
N ASP A 58 2.46 6.69 7.42
CA ASP A 58 3.73 5.98 7.19
C ASP A 58 4.81 6.26 8.27
N GLU A 59 4.65 7.30 9.12
CA GLU A 59 5.68 7.79 10.07
C GLU A 59 5.28 7.74 11.56
N ILE A 60 4.13 7.15 11.94
CA ILE A 60 3.74 6.90 13.34
C ILE A 60 3.98 5.43 13.66
#